data_AF-J3EW54-F1
#
_entry.id   AF-J3EW54-F1
#
_cell.length_a   1.000
_cell.length_b   1.000
_cell.length_c   1.000
_cell.angle_alpha   90.00
_cell.angle_beta   90.00
_cell.angle_gamma   90.00
#
_symmetry.space_group_name_H-M   'P 1'
#
loop_
_entity.id
_entity.type
_entity.pdbx_description
1 polymer ?
#
loop_
_entity_poly.entity_id
_entity_poly.type
_entity_poly.pdbx_seq_one_letter_code
_entity_poly.pdbx_strand_id
1 'polypeptide(L)'
;METLTALKAAHMLATVVLLIGALGLGIWVWRTRRNGDATATSRTLQRPRVFIWLLMGLALLSLPFTGWWMVHLVGWSLGQTWLLASSVLYTVAALAWFWLLVRLNKLRKAPAGVGKFTFALALFSFVCFIAIAGLMGAKPV
;
A
#
# COMPACT_ATOMS: atom_id res chain seq x y z
N MET A 1 -1.28 28.81 2.77
CA MET A 1 -1.87 28.21 1.57
C MET A 1 -0.86 27.36 0.79
N GLU A 2 0.36 27.85 0.56
CA GLU A 2 1.45 27.10 -0.10
C GLU A 2 1.75 25.73 0.55
N THR A 3 1.95 25.71 1.88
CA THR A 3 2.32 24.50 2.62
C THR A 3 1.26 23.41 2.56
N LEU A 4 -0.03 23.77 2.69
CA LEU A 4 -1.15 22.83 2.61
C LEU A 4 -1.25 22.19 1.21
N THR A 5 -1.05 22.99 0.17
CA THR A 5 -1.09 22.52 -1.22
C THR A 5 0.05 21.55 -1.52
N ALA A 6 1.27 21.90 -1.10
CA ALA A 6 2.44 21.03 -1.22
C ALA A 6 2.25 19.71 -0.47
N LEU A 7 1.71 19.77 0.75
CA LEU A 7 1.46 18.58 1.57
C LEU A 7 0.39 17.67 0.97
N LYS A 8 -0.69 18.24 0.43
CA LYS A 8 -1.73 17.50 -0.29
C LYS A 8 -1.17 16.83 -1.54
N ALA A 9 -0.32 17.53 -2.31
CA ALA A 9 0.36 16.96 -3.46
C ALA A 9 1.27 15.80 -3.07
N ALA A 10 2.10 15.96 -2.01
CA ALA A 10 2.96 14.91 -1.49
C ALA A 10 2.17 13.67 -1.03
N HIS A 11 1.07 13.87 -0.31
CA HIS A 11 0.19 12.78 0.13
C HIS A 11 -0.43 12.04 -1.07
N MET A 12 -0.93 12.76 -2.07
CA MET A 12 -1.48 12.14 -3.29
C MET A 12 -0.40 11.36 -4.06
N LEU A 13 0.80 11.93 -4.21
CA LEU A 13 1.93 11.25 -4.85
C LEU A 13 2.31 9.96 -4.11
N ALA A 14 2.35 9.99 -2.78
CA ALA A 14 2.61 8.79 -1.98
C ALA A 14 1.54 7.71 -2.21
N THR A 15 0.25 8.09 -2.21
CA THR A 15 -0.84 7.16 -2.51
C THR A 15 -0.72 6.55 -3.91
N VAL A 16 -0.40 7.37 -4.92
CA VAL A 16 -0.22 6.92 -6.30
C VAL A 16 0.96 5.95 -6.42
N VAL A 17 2.11 6.27 -5.79
CA VAL A 17 3.29 5.39 -5.75
C VAL A 17 2.96 4.05 -5.10
N LEU A 18 2.23 4.06 -3.99
CA LEU A 18 1.82 2.84 -3.29
C LEU A 18 0.94 1.95 -4.18
N LEU A 19 -0.08 2.53 -4.83
CA LEU A 19 -1.03 1.79 -5.67
C LEU A 19 -0.40 1.28 -6.97
N ILE A 20 0.37 2.12 -7.66
CA ILE A 20 1.07 1.72 -8.90
C ILE A 20 2.14 0.67 -8.58
N GLY A 21 2.86 0.79 -7.48
CA GLY A 21 3.83 -0.21 -7.04
C GLY A 21 3.18 -1.57 -6.79
N ALA A 22 2.05 -1.60 -6.07
CA ALA A 22 1.29 -2.82 -5.82
C ALA A 22 0.77 -3.45 -7.13
N LEU A 23 0.17 -2.63 -7.99
CA LEU A 23 -0.40 -3.08 -9.27
C LEU A 23 0.69 -3.59 -10.22
N GLY A 24 1.81 -2.87 -10.32
CA GLY A 24 2.96 -3.25 -11.15
C GLY A 24 3.56 -4.59 -10.73
N LEU A 25 3.73 -4.82 -9.42
CA LEU A 25 4.16 -6.12 -8.89
C LEU A 25 3.15 -7.23 -9.18
N GLY A 26 1.85 -6.96 -9.01
CA GLY A 26 0.78 -7.90 -9.31
C GLY A 26 0.73 -8.31 -10.78
N ILE A 27 0.74 -7.34 -11.70
CA ILE A 27 0.76 -7.57 -13.15
C ILE A 27 2.02 -8.35 -13.55
N TRP A 28 3.18 -7.99 -13.00
CA TRP A 28 4.43 -8.69 -13.28
C TRP A 28 4.38 -10.15 -12.82
N VAL A 29 3.87 -10.43 -11.61
CA VAL A 29 3.68 -11.81 -11.12
C VAL A 29 2.72 -12.58 -12.03
N TRP A 30 1.60 -11.97 -12.41
CA TRP A 30 0.61 -12.61 -13.27
C TRP A 30 1.17 -12.96 -14.64
N ARG A 31 1.84 -12.03 -15.32
CA ARG A 31 2.50 -12.27 -16.62
C ARG A 31 3.57 -13.35 -16.52
N THR A 32 4.41 -13.29 -15.49
CA THR A 32 5.52 -14.24 -15.32
C THR A 32 5.00 -15.66 -15.05
N ARG A 33 3.91 -15.82 -14.28
CA ARG A 33 3.25 -17.10 -14.10
C ARG A 33 2.56 -17.64 -15.35
N ARG A 34 1.95 -16.76 -16.14
CA ARG A 34 1.36 -17.13 -17.45
C ARG A 34 2.42 -17.69 -18.40
N ASN A 35 3.67 -17.27 -18.25
CA ASN A 35 4.82 -17.78 -19.00
C ASN A 35 5.44 -19.06 -18.38
N GLY A 36 4.81 -19.69 -17.39
CA GLY A 36 5.25 -20.96 -16.79
C GLY A 36 6.21 -20.84 -15.61
N ASP A 37 6.63 -19.63 -15.21
CA ASP A 37 7.54 -19.45 -14.08
C ASP A 37 6.78 -19.46 -12.74
N ALA A 38 6.75 -20.63 -12.10
CA ALA A 38 6.17 -20.83 -10.78
C ALA A 38 6.89 -20.07 -9.65
N THR A 39 8.13 -19.62 -9.89
CA THR A 39 8.94 -18.86 -8.93
C THR A 39 8.65 -17.36 -8.93
N ALA A 40 7.78 -16.87 -9.83
CA ALA A 40 7.47 -15.45 -9.99
C ALA A 40 7.31 -14.71 -8.64
N THR A 41 6.49 -15.27 -7.73
CA THR A 41 6.18 -14.62 -6.46
C THR A 41 7.34 -14.54 -5.49
N SER A 42 8.23 -15.55 -5.42
CA SER A 42 9.40 -15.48 -4.52
C SER A 42 10.41 -14.44 -5.00
N ARG A 43 10.41 -14.15 -6.30
CA ARG A 43 11.31 -13.19 -6.93
C ARG A 43 10.90 -11.72 -6.68
N THR A 44 9.70 -11.42 -6.19
CA THR A 44 9.26 -10.03 -5.97
C THR A 44 10.12 -9.27 -4.96
N LEU A 45 10.81 -9.98 -4.06
CA LEU A 45 11.76 -9.42 -3.09
C LEU A 45 13.23 -9.48 -3.55
N GLN A 46 13.48 -9.79 -4.82
CA GLN A 46 14.81 -9.75 -5.42
C GLN A 46 15.03 -8.44 -6.17
N ARG A 47 16.29 -8.08 -6.40
CA ARG A 47 16.63 -6.93 -7.25
C ARG A 47 16.15 -7.19 -8.70
N PRO A 48 15.62 -6.17 -9.41
CA PRO A 48 15.44 -4.77 -8.98
C PRO A 48 14.14 -4.50 -8.21
N ARG A 49 13.22 -5.47 -8.09
CA ARG A 49 11.87 -5.27 -7.53
C ARG A 49 11.83 -4.91 -6.04
N VAL A 50 12.89 -5.22 -5.30
CA VAL A 50 13.03 -4.73 -3.92
C VAL A 50 12.94 -3.20 -3.82
N PHE A 51 13.39 -2.46 -4.84
CA PHE A 51 13.24 -1.00 -4.86
C PHE A 51 11.77 -0.56 -4.87
N ILE A 52 10.89 -1.30 -5.55
CA ILE A 52 9.44 -1.02 -5.55
C ILE A 52 8.88 -1.23 -4.13
N TRP A 53 9.26 -2.31 -3.44
CA TRP A 53 8.86 -2.52 -2.04
C TRP A 53 9.36 -1.44 -1.10
N LEU A 54 10.59 -0.95 -1.29
CA LEU A 54 11.14 0.15 -0.49
C LEU A 54 10.38 1.46 -0.74
N LEU A 55 10.11 1.79 -2.01
CA LEU A 55 9.31 2.96 -2.36
C LEU A 55 7.89 2.87 -1.82
N MET A 56 7.25 1.70 -1.92
CA MET A 56 5.94 1.45 -1.32
C MET A 56 5.98 1.58 0.21
N GLY A 57 7.02 1.05 0.87
CA GLY A 57 7.19 1.17 2.31
C GLY A 57 7.38 2.62 2.76
N LEU A 58 8.18 3.39 2.02
CA LEU A 58 8.38 4.83 2.27
C LEU A 58 7.07 5.61 2.07
N ALA A 59 6.37 5.35 0.95
CA ALA A 59 5.07 5.94 0.68
C ALA A 59 4.08 5.63 1.80
N LEU A 60 3.94 4.35 2.16
CA LEU A 60 3.09 3.88 3.25
C LEU A 60 3.40 4.66 4.53
N LEU A 61 4.64 4.64 5.00
CA LEU A 61 5.05 5.36 6.21
C LEU A 61 4.78 6.87 6.15
N SER A 62 4.89 7.50 4.99
CA SER A 62 4.65 8.95 4.84
C SER A 62 3.16 9.35 4.92
N LEU A 63 2.22 8.46 4.59
CA LEU A 63 0.78 8.75 4.56
C LEU A 63 0.20 9.20 5.91
N PRO A 64 0.44 8.52 7.05
CA PRO A 64 -0.10 8.97 8.33
C PRO A 64 0.46 10.32 8.77
N PHE A 65 1.74 10.59 8.53
CA PHE A 65 2.35 11.88 8.88
C PHE A 65 1.76 13.03 8.05
N THR A 66 1.73 12.85 6.73
CA THR A 66 1.19 13.87 5.82
C THR A 66 -0.32 14.07 6.03
N GLY A 67 -1.07 12.99 6.30
CA GLY A 67 -2.49 13.03 6.64
C GLY A 67 -2.79 13.79 7.93
N TRP A 68 -2.09 13.45 9.02
CA TRP A 68 -2.22 14.13 10.31
C TRP A 68 -1.87 15.62 10.20
N TRP A 69 -0.79 15.94 9.51
CA TRP A 69 -0.33 17.32 9.35
C TRP A 69 -1.36 18.16 8.58
N MET A 70 -1.98 17.62 7.53
CA MET A 70 -3.07 18.31 6.82
C MET A 70 -4.25 18.60 7.74
N VAL A 71 -4.68 17.62 8.54
CA VAL A 71 -5.78 17.77 9.50
C VAL A 71 -5.46 18.83 10.55
N HIS A 72 -4.23 18.85 11.05
CA HIS A 72 -3.76 19.84 12.01
C HIS A 72 -3.76 21.27 11.43
N LEU A 73 -3.29 21.44 10.19
CA LEU A 73 -3.28 22.77 9.53
C LEU A 73 -4.68 23.31 9.22
N VAL A 74 -5.64 22.43 8.92
CA VAL A 74 -7.02 22.82 8.63
C VAL A 74 -7.86 22.97 9.92
N GLY A 75 -7.39 22.41 11.05
CA GLY A 75 -8.11 22.44 12.32
C GLY A 75 -9.26 21.42 12.40
N TRP A 76 -9.22 20.36 11.60
CA TRP A 76 -10.26 19.33 11.61
C TRP A 76 -10.16 18.43 12.85
N SER A 77 -11.32 18.03 13.38
CA SER A 77 -11.38 17.05 14.46
C SER A 77 -10.93 15.67 13.98
N LEU A 78 -10.08 15.00 14.76
CA LEU A 78 -9.67 13.62 14.50
C LEU A 78 -10.82 12.62 14.61
N GLY A 79 -11.93 13.02 15.25
CA GLY A 79 -13.13 12.19 15.42
C GLY A 79 -14.05 12.11 14.19
N GLN A 80 -13.71 12.78 13.09
CA GLN A 80 -14.49 12.71 11.85
C GLN A 80 -14.58 11.26 11.35
N THR A 81 -15.79 10.76 11.08
CA THR A 81 -16.03 9.35 10.76
C THR A 81 -15.20 8.86 9.58
N TRP A 82 -15.06 9.68 8.52
CA TRP A 82 -14.25 9.34 7.35
C TRP A 82 -12.76 9.21 7.70
N LEU A 83 -12.25 10.02 8.63
CA LEU A 83 -10.85 10.02 9.06
C LEU A 83 -10.56 8.84 9.99
N LEU A 84 -11.47 8.56 10.93
CA LEU A 84 -11.40 7.38 11.80
C LEU A 84 -11.47 6.09 10.99
N ALA A 85 -12.45 5.98 10.09
CA ALA A 85 -12.61 4.81 9.22
C ALA A 85 -11.37 4.59 8.35
N SER A 86 -10.82 5.67 7.77
CA SER A 86 -9.58 5.61 7.00
C SER A 86 -8.39 5.18 7.86
N SER A 87 -8.30 5.64 9.10
CA SER A 87 -7.20 5.28 10.02
C SER A 87 -7.24 3.81 10.44
N VAL A 88 -8.43 3.29 10.73
CA VAL A 88 -8.64 1.86 11.03
C VAL A 88 -8.29 1.01 9.80
N LEU A 89 -8.85 1.35 8.63
CA LEU A 89 -8.55 0.65 7.39
C LEU A 89 -7.05 0.68 7.07
N TYR A 90 -6.40 1.83 7.26
CA TYR A 90 -4.97 1.99 7.03
C TYR A 90 -4.15 1.08 7.93
N THR A 91 -4.49 1.00 9.22
CA THR A 91 -3.79 0.15 10.19
C THR A 91 -3.90 -1.33 9.80
N VAL A 92 -5.12 -1.77 9.47
CA VAL A 92 -5.38 -3.15 9.04
C VAL A 92 -4.67 -3.46 7.72
N ALA A 93 -4.69 -2.54 6.75
CA ALA A 93 -4.00 -2.68 5.48
C ALA A 93 -2.48 -2.75 5.63
N ALA A 94 -1.90 -1.91 6.50
CA ALA A 94 -0.48 -1.87 6.80
C ALA A 94 0.00 -3.15 7.48
N LEU A 95 -0.76 -3.67 8.45
CA LEU A 95 -0.47 -4.96 9.09
C LEU A 95 -0.55 -6.12 8.08
N ALA A 96 -1.57 -6.14 7.23
CA ALA A 96 -1.70 -7.12 6.17
C ALA A 96 -0.53 -7.05 5.16
N TRP A 97 -0.12 -5.83 4.77
CA TRP A 97 1.02 -5.62 3.87
C TRP A 97 2.35 -6.05 4.51
N PHE A 98 2.54 -5.76 5.79
CA PHE A 98 3.71 -6.22 6.54
C PHE A 98 3.76 -7.75 6.64
N TRP A 99 2.64 -8.39 6.95
CA TRP A 99 2.56 -9.85 6.96
C TRP A 99 2.83 -10.43 5.56
N LEU A 100 2.33 -9.80 4.50
CA LEU A 100 2.64 -10.18 3.12
C LEU A 100 4.15 -10.17 2.88
N LEU A 101 4.85 -9.11 3.29
CA LEU A 101 6.31 -9.03 3.20
C LEU A 101 7.02 -10.17 3.94
N VAL A 102 6.59 -10.47 5.18
CA VAL A 102 7.16 -11.59 5.97
C VAL A 102 6.98 -12.92 5.22
N ARG A 103 5.79 -13.16 4.67
CA ARG A 103 5.51 -14.39 3.89
C ARG A 103 6.34 -14.47 2.62
N LEU A 104 6.42 -13.38 1.87
CA LEU A 104 7.23 -13.31 0.66
C LEU A 104 8.73 -13.52 0.98
N ASN A 105 9.21 -12.99 2.10
CA ASN A 105 10.60 -13.18 2.55
C ASN A 105 10.88 -14.63 2.92
N LYS A 106 9.91 -15.32 3.55
CA LYS A 106 9.99 -16.76 3.81
C LYS A 106 10.04 -17.56 2.50
N LEU A 107 9.17 -17.24 1.54
CA LEU A 107 9.14 -17.88 0.21
C LEU A 107 10.42 -17.63 -0.60
N ARG A 108 11.10 -16.50 -0.37
CA ARG A 108 12.40 -16.22 -0.96
C ARG A 108 13.50 -17.16 -0.43
N LYS A 109 13.48 -17.47 0.87
CA LYS A 109 14.49 -18.31 1.53
C LYS A 109 14.25 -19.81 1.32
N ALA A 110 13.00 -20.23 1.27
CA ALA A 110 12.59 -21.60 1.02
C ALA A 110 11.47 -21.58 -0.04
N PRO A 111 11.81 -21.70 -1.33
CA PRO A 111 10.85 -21.67 -2.41
C PRO A 111 9.83 -22.80 -2.26
N ALA A 112 8.57 -22.42 -2.03
CA ALA A 112 7.43 -23.32 -2.00
C ALA A 112 6.31 -22.73 -2.85
N GLY A 113 5.32 -23.55 -3.18
CA GLY A 113 4.11 -23.09 -3.88
C GLY A 113 3.47 -21.92 -3.15
N VAL A 114 3.08 -20.89 -3.89
CA VAL A 114 2.42 -19.71 -3.32
C VAL A 114 1.00 -20.08 -2.97
N GLY A 115 0.73 -20.22 -1.67
CA GLY A 115 -0.60 -20.53 -1.18
C GLY A 115 -1.62 -19.43 -1.47
N LYS A 116 -2.89 -19.83 -1.60
CA LYS A 116 -4.07 -18.95 -1.76
C LYS A 116 -4.09 -17.80 -0.74
N PHE A 117 -3.59 -18.05 0.47
CA PHE A 117 -3.50 -17.05 1.55
C PHE A 117 -2.60 -15.86 1.22
N THR A 118 -1.42 -16.07 0.62
CA THR A 118 -0.51 -14.97 0.27
C THR A 118 -1.12 -14.07 -0.80
N PHE A 119 -1.86 -14.67 -1.74
CA PHE A 119 -2.61 -13.91 -2.74
C PHE A 119 -3.78 -13.14 -2.10
N ALA A 120 -4.56 -13.78 -1.23
CA ALA A 120 -5.65 -13.14 -0.51
C ALA A 120 -5.16 -11.92 0.30
N LEU A 121 -4.00 -12.04 0.95
CA LEU A 121 -3.41 -10.95 1.72
C LEU A 121 -2.99 -9.76 0.83
N ALA A 122 -2.41 -10.04 -0.34
CA ALA A 122 -2.08 -9.01 -1.32
C ALA A 122 -3.32 -8.30 -1.87
N LEU A 123 -4.36 -9.06 -2.22
CA LEU A 123 -5.62 -8.52 -2.70
C LEU A 123 -6.31 -7.68 -1.62
N PHE A 124 -6.36 -8.19 -0.39
CA PHE A 124 -6.97 -7.51 0.75
C PHE A 124 -6.27 -6.17 1.02
N SER A 125 -4.94 -6.14 1.14
CA SER A 125 -4.19 -4.89 1.31
C SER A 125 -4.47 -3.89 0.18
N PHE A 126 -4.48 -4.36 -1.08
CA PHE A 126 -4.71 -3.50 -2.23
C PHE A 126 -6.12 -2.88 -2.21
N VAL A 127 -7.14 -3.68 -1.94
CA VAL A 127 -8.53 -3.20 -1.83
C VAL A 127 -8.69 -2.22 -0.68
N CYS A 128 -8.06 -2.45 0.48
CA CYS A 128 -8.10 -1.50 1.59
C CYS A 128 -7.48 -0.14 1.22
N PHE A 129 -6.33 -0.11 0.54
CA PHE A 129 -5.73 1.16 0.11
C PHE A 129 -6.57 1.90 -0.93
N ILE A 130 -7.24 1.17 -1.84
CA ILE A 130 -8.22 1.78 -2.76
C ILE A 130 -9.41 2.36 -1.99
N ALA A 131 -9.95 1.63 -1.00
CA ALA A 131 -11.07 2.10 -0.19
C ALA A 131 -10.72 3.39 0.58
N ILE A 132 -9.51 3.48 1.14
CA ILE A 132 -9.00 4.70 1.80
C ILE A 132 -8.93 5.86 0.80
N ALA A 133 -8.39 5.64 -0.41
CA ALA A 133 -8.34 6.66 -1.44
C ALA A 133 -9.74 7.16 -1.84
N GLY A 134 -10.72 6.26 -1.92
CA GLY A 134 -12.14 6.60 -2.16
C GLY A 134 -12.75 7.41 -1.03
N LEU A 135 -12.53 7.02 0.23
CA LEU A 135 -13.01 7.74 1.41
C LEU A 135 -12.46 9.17 1.48
N MET A 136 -11.20 9.38 1.09
CA MET A 136 -10.61 10.72 1.04
C MET A 136 -11.21 11.60 -0.07
N GLY A 137 -11.68 11.01 -1.16
CA GLY A 137 -12.38 11.72 -2.23
C GLY A 137 -13.82 12.07 -1.88
N ALA A 138 -14.50 11.20 -1.12
CA ALA A 138 -15.90 11.34 -0.72
C ALA A 138 -16.10 12.13 0.60
N LYS A 139 -15.06 12.79 1.11
CA LYS A 139 -15.16 13.55 2.37
C LYS A 139 -16.28 14.60 2.28
N PRO A 140 -17.10 14.79 3.34
CA PRO A 140 -18.12 15.82 3.34
C PRO A 140 -17.47 17.21 3.18
N VAL A 141 -18.09 18.04 2.35
CA VAL A 141 -17.71 19.45 2.13
C VAL A 141 -17.97 20.30 3.35
#